data_AF-A0A4C1S924-F1
#
_entry.id   AF-A0A4C1S924-F1
#
_cell.length_a   1.000
_cell.length_b   1.000
_cell.length_c   1.000
_cell.angle_alpha   90.00
_cell.angle_beta   90.00
_cell.angle_gamma   90.00
#
_symmetry.space_group_name_H-M   'P 1'
#
loop_
_entity.id
_entity.type
_entity.pdbx_description
1 polymer ?
#
loop_
_entity_poly.entity_id
_entity_poly.type
_entity_poly.pdbx_seq_one_letter_code
_entity_poly.pdbx_strand_id
1 'polypeptide(L)'
;MVYNYRIVIPYALQKSILYELHEGHLGVVKMKSIARNYVYWPGLDVEIEALCQACEPCRQQQDAPPHAPLTPWPFPARPWQRT
;
A
#
# COMPACT_ATOMS: atom_id res chain seq x y z
N MET A 1 23.62 4.36 -17.38
CA MET A 1 22.69 5.33 -18.00
C MET A 1 21.86 5.96 -16.89
N VAL A 2 21.83 7.30 -16.81
CA VAL A 2 21.14 8.07 -15.77
C VAL A 2 19.95 8.78 -16.42
N TYR A 3 18.76 8.71 -15.82
CA TYR A 3 17.57 9.42 -16.29
C TYR A 3 17.12 10.41 -15.22
N ASN A 4 17.12 11.70 -15.53
CA ASN A 4 16.72 12.77 -14.60
C ASN A 4 17.39 12.62 -13.21
N TYR A 5 18.72 12.45 -13.21
CA TYR A 5 19.56 12.21 -12.02
C TYR A 5 19.33 10.89 -11.26
N ARG A 6 18.56 9.95 -11.82
CA ARG A 6 18.28 8.64 -11.23
C ARG A 6 18.99 7.52 -11.97
N ILE A 7 19.32 6.46 -11.26
CA ILE A 7 19.98 5.28 -11.82
C ILE A 7 18.93 4.42 -12.52
N VAL A 8 19.15 4.15 -13.82
CA VAL A 8 18.30 3.21 -14.55
C VAL A 8 18.74 1.78 -14.24
N ILE A 9 17.83 0.98 -13.70
CA ILE A 9 18.14 -0.36 -13.22
C ILE A 9 17.80 -1.41 -14.29
N PRO A 10 18.78 -2.25 -14.71
CA PRO A 10 18.54 -3.37 -15.61
C PRO A 10 17.56 -4.38 -15.00
N TYR A 11 16.77 -5.05 -15.84
CA TYR A 11 15.73 -6.00 -15.43
C TYR A 11 16.22 -7.06 -14.42
N ALA A 12 17.44 -7.56 -14.60
CA ALA A 12 18.04 -8.55 -13.71
C ALA A 12 18.19 -8.09 -12.24
N LEU A 13 18.29 -6.79 -11.99
CA LEU A 13 18.52 -6.21 -10.66
C LEU A 13 17.25 -5.61 -10.03
N GLN A 14 16.17 -5.45 -10.80
CA GLN A 14 14.94 -4.82 -10.33
C GLN A 14 14.34 -5.55 -9.12
N LYS A 15 14.30 -6.89 -9.16
CA LYS A 15 13.81 -7.71 -8.04
C LYS A 15 14.61 -7.50 -6.76
N SER A 16 15.94 -7.49 -6.85
CA SER A 16 16.81 -7.31 -5.68
C SER A 16 16.56 -5.95 -5.01
N ILE A 17 16.46 -4.89 -5.81
CA ILE A 17 16.17 -3.55 -5.30
C ILE A 17 14.76 -3.46 -4.70
N LEU A 18 13.76 -4.13 -5.29
CA LEU A 18 12.42 -4.18 -4.73
C LEU A 18 12.39 -4.86 -3.36
N TYR A 19 13.12 -5.96 -3.20
CA TYR A 19 13.26 -6.63 -1.90
C TYR A 19 13.94 -5.75 -0.86
N GLU A 20 15.03 -5.06 -1.24
CA GLU A 20 15.75 -4.14 -0.35
C GLU A 20 14.87 -2.95 0.07
N LEU A 21 14.11 -2.36 -0.84
CA LEU A 21 13.14 -1.31 -0.52
C LEU A 21 12.03 -1.78 0.43
N HIS A 22 11.70 -3.07 0.39
CA HIS A 22 10.62 -3.67 1.17
C HIS A 22 11.08 -4.27 2.50
N GLU A 23 12.39 -4.44 2.73
CA GLU A 23 12.95 -5.04 3.95
C GLU A 23 12.43 -4.35 5.23
N GLY A 24 12.28 -3.02 5.18
CA GLY A 24 11.73 -2.23 6.28
C GLY A 24 10.20 -2.24 6.40
N HIS A 25 9.48 -3.04 5.59
CA HIS A 25 8.01 -3.09 5.51
C HIS A 25 7.36 -1.70 5.42
N LEU A 26 8.02 -0.79 4.71
CA LEU A 26 7.55 0.58 4.55
C LEU A 26 6.24 0.60 3.74
N GLY A 27 5.32 1.48 4.11
CA GLY A 27 4.10 1.67 3.33
C GLY A 27 4.38 2.11 1.89
N VAL A 28 3.45 1.80 0.98
CA VAL A 28 3.58 2.02 -0.47
C VAL A 28 4.03 3.45 -0.84
N VAL A 29 3.49 4.46 -0.15
CA VAL A 29 3.80 5.87 -0.40
C VAL A 29 5.26 6.18 -0.10
N LYS A 30 5.79 5.63 1.01
CA LYS A 30 7.16 5.86 1.45
C LYS A 30 8.15 5.12 0.56
N MET A 31 7.86 3.87 0.19
CA MET A 31 8.67 3.12 -0.78
C MET A 31 8.78 3.85 -2.11
N LYS A 32 7.65 4.34 -2.67
CA LYS A 32 7.65 5.14 -3.91
C LYS A 32 8.49 6.41 -3.79
N SER A 33 8.39 7.12 -2.68
CA SER A 33 9.18 8.32 -2.43
C SER A 33 10.68 8.04 -2.45
N ILE A 34 11.12 7.00 -1.75
CA ILE A 34 12.54 6.58 -1.74
C ILE A 34 12.96 6.15 -3.15
N ALA A 35 12.20 5.27 -3.80
CA ALA A 35 12.56 4.74 -5.10
C ALA A 35 12.74 5.86 -6.14
N ARG A 36 11.81 6.83 -6.19
CA ARG A 36 11.85 7.96 -7.13
C ARG A 36 13.04 8.90 -6.95
N ASN A 37 13.70 8.89 -5.79
CA ASN A 37 14.91 9.69 -5.54
C ASN A 37 16.18 9.01 -6.07
N TYR A 38 16.24 7.68 -6.12
CA TYR A 38 17.49 6.95 -6.42
C TYR A 38 17.44 6.17 -7.73
N VAL A 39 16.31 5.51 -8.03
CA VAL A 39 16.20 4.51 -9.09
C VAL A 39 15.02 4.78 -10.02
N TYR A 40 15.10 4.26 -11.23
CA TYR A 40 14.03 4.38 -12.21
C TYR A 40 14.01 3.19 -13.19
N TRP A 41 12.82 2.66 -13.44
CA TRP A 41 12.48 1.84 -14.60
C TRP A 41 10.98 1.91 -14.88
N PRO A 42 10.52 1.64 -16.12
CA PRO A 42 9.11 1.57 -16.44
C PRO A 42 8.42 0.47 -15.61
N GLY A 43 7.34 0.82 -14.91
CA GLY A 43 6.59 -0.14 -14.08
C GLY A 43 6.98 -0.19 -12.60
N LEU A 44 8.03 0.51 -12.17
CA LEU A 44 8.49 0.56 -10.77
C LEU A 44 7.37 0.78 -9.74
N ASP A 45 6.52 1.77 -9.96
CA ASP A 45 5.43 2.09 -9.03
C ASP A 45 4.39 0.96 -8.92
N VAL A 46 4.13 0.23 -10.01
CA VAL A 46 3.20 -0.90 -10.07
C VAL A 46 3.79 -2.11 -9.37
N GLU A 47 5.09 -2.36 -9.56
CA GLU A 47 5.79 -3.45 -8.88
C GLU A 47 5.88 -3.22 -7.37
N ILE A 48 6.08 -1.98 -6.92
CA ILE A 48 6.03 -1.62 -5.49
C ILE A 48 4.63 -1.88 -4.90
N GLU A 49 3.56 -1.46 -5.60
CA GLU A 49 2.19 -1.73 -5.15
C GLU A 49 1.90 -3.22 -5.03
N ALA A 50 2.25 -3.99 -6.06
CA ALA A 50 2.04 -5.44 -6.08
C ALA A 50 2.80 -6.14 -4.95
N LEU A 51 4.05 -5.74 -4.68
CA LEU A 51 4.85 -6.29 -3.59
C LEU A 51 4.22 -5.99 -2.22
N CYS A 52 3.79 -4.75 -1.98
CA CYS A 52 3.11 -4.38 -0.74
C CYS A 52 1.80 -5.14 -0.54
N GLN A 53 1.00 -5.34 -1.60
CA GLN A 53 -0.27 -6.07 -1.54
C GLN A 53 -0.08 -7.58 -1.31
N ALA A 54 0.98 -8.17 -1.88
CA ALA A 54 1.31 -9.58 -1.70
C ALA A 54 1.94 -9.88 -0.33
N CYS A 55 2.44 -8.86 0.37
CA CYS A 55 3.10 -9.02 1.65
C CYS A 55 2.10 -9.18 2.81
N GLU A 56 2.07 -10.38 3.39
CA GLU A 56 1.19 -10.73 4.51
C GLU A 56 1.39 -9.84 5.75
N PRO A 57 2.62 -9.60 6.28
CA PRO A 57 2.80 -8.72 7.43
C PRO A 57 2.41 -7.27 7.15
N CYS A 58 2.63 -6.77 5.93
CA CYS A 58 2.16 -5.43 5.54
C CYS A 58 0.63 -5.35 5.52
N ARG A 59 -0.06 -6.40 5.04
CA ARG A 59 -1.52 -6.48 5.05
C ARG A 59 -2.10 -6.55 6.46
N GLN A 60 -1.46 -7.29 7.36
CA GLN A 60 -1.93 -7.43 8.74
C GLN A 60 -1.80 -6.14 9.56
N GLN A 61 -0.77 -5.33 9.26
CA GLN A 61 -0.52 -4.06 9.93
C GLN A 61 -1.23 -2.87 9.27
N GLN A 62 -1.93 -3.09 8.15
CA GLN A 62 -2.65 -2.02 7.46
C GLN A 62 -3.84 -1.54 8.31
N ASP A 63 -4.09 -0.23 8.30
CA ASP A 63 -5.24 0.35 8.97
C ASP A 63 -6.54 -0.32 8.50
N ALA A 64 -7.40 -0.63 9.47
CA ALA A 64 -8.72 -1.16 9.19
C ALA A 64 -9.54 -0.15 8.35
N PRO A 65 -10.41 -0.63 7.44
CA PRO A 65 -11.34 0.25 6.76
C PRO A 65 -12.20 1.00 7.78
N PRO A 66 -12.69 2.21 7.43
CA PRO A 66 -13.56 2.95 8.32
C PRO A 66 -14.77 2.09 8.71
N HIS A 67 -15.18 2.20 9.96
CA HIS A 67 -16.38 1.52 10.43
C HIS A 67 -17.57 1.90 9.54
N ALA A 68 -18.42 0.91 9.26
CA ALA A 68 -19.66 1.16 8.56
C ALA A 68 -20.47 2.24 9.31
N PRO A 69 -21.22 3.11 8.60
CA PRO A 69 -22.10 4.08 9.24
C PRO A 69 -23.03 3.38 10.23
N LEU A 70 -23.15 3.95 11.43
CA LEU A 70 -24.10 3.44 12.42
C LEU A 70 -25.50 3.53 11.83
N THR A 71 -26.15 2.38 11.67
CA THR A 71 -27.56 2.34 11.29
C THR A 71 -28.37 2.52 12.57
N PRO A 72 -29.11 3.64 12.73
CA PRO A 72 -29.92 3.83 13.92
C PRO A 72 -31.00 2.75 13.98
N TRP A 73 -31.22 2.23 15.17
CA TRP A 73 -32.34 1.33 15.43
C TRP A 73 -33.65 2.12 15.22
N PRO A 74 -34.66 1.55 14.54
CA PRO A 74 -35.90 2.28 14.31
C PRO A 74 -36.57 2.62 15.65
N PHE A 75 -37.30 3.73 15.69
CA PHE A 75 -38.09 4.10 16.87
C PHE A 75 -39.36 3.25 16.97
N PRO A 76 -39.75 2.80 18.16
CA PRO A 76 -40.96 2.01 18.31
C PRO A 76 -42.18 2.90 18.09
N ALA A 77 -43.10 2.45 17.24
CA ALA A 77 -44.32 3.19 16.96
C ALA A 77 -45.29 3.20 18.15
N ARG A 78 -45.14 2.27 19.10
CA ARG A 78 -46.04 2.08 20.25
C ARG A 78 -45.26 1.62 21.49
N PRO A 79 -45.77 1.92 22.71
CA PRO A 79 -45.23 1.33 23.93
C PRO A 79 -45.21 -0.20 23.84
N TRP A 80 -44.14 -0.81 24.35
CA TRP A 80 -43.93 -2.27 24.37
C TRP A 80 -43.75 -2.95 23.01
N GLN A 81 -43.61 -2.18 21.92
CA GLN A 81 -43.27 -2.73 20.61
C GLN A 81 -41.76 -2.94 20.50
N ARG A 82 -41.35 -4.16 20.12
CA ARG A 82 -39.99 -4.39 19.64
C ARG A 82 -39.85 -3.82 18.23
N THR A 83 -38.83 -3.01 18.08
CA THR A 83 -38.38 -2.41 16.83
C THR A 83 -37.53 -3.35 16.02
#